data_AF-A0AAD9NRK8-F1
#
_entry.id   AF-A0AAD9NRK8-F1
#
_cell.length_a   1.000
_cell.length_b   1.000
_cell.length_c   1.000
_cell.angle_alpha   90.00
_cell.angle_beta   90.00
_cell.angle_gamma   90.00
#
_symmetry.space_group_name_H-M   'P 1'
#
loop_
_entity.id
_entity.type
_entity.pdbx_description
1 polymer ?
#
loop_
_entity_poly.entity_id
_entity_poly.type
_entity_poly.pdbx_seq_one_letter_code
_entity_poly.pdbx_strand_id
1 'polypeptide(L)'
;MRSRLLIAAVVLLCVIAATTGRSQPHIPSQWPTPRPPRPFCYCRPGFTWRRLPRWPYCQCYKFVRDLASWAEAKVYCGVMRAHMMEVRTSATLFWLTGQLNARESTFRHHLLEKPEYWLGATDLTSEGQWRWDPSNTVVPGFWMPGGQPDNYLGYQNCLAIKRRPWVGITYRFFDDDCYQKKFYICERRGWYCWGQQCWRRYSRLPKTLIPSRVAKVMKAAAPPATAKPTSHSPDEKVKFEDA
;
A
#
# COMPACT_ATOMS: atom_id res chain seq x y z
N MET A 1 -3.53 94.71 14.12
CA MET A 1 -3.25 93.31 13.72
C MET A 1 -2.57 93.33 12.35
N ARG A 2 -1.25 93.13 12.36
CA ARG A 2 -0.33 93.00 11.21
C ARG A 2 -0.63 91.67 10.48
N SER A 3 -0.36 91.39 9.22
CA SER A 3 0.11 92.09 8.02
C SER A 3 -0.03 91.04 6.91
N ARG A 4 -0.67 91.36 5.78
CA ARG A 4 -0.65 90.54 4.56
C ARG A 4 0.65 90.84 3.84
N LEU A 5 1.52 89.86 3.65
CA LEU A 5 2.60 89.80 2.66
C LEU A 5 3.35 88.49 2.89
N LEU A 6 3.42 87.62 1.88
CA LEU A 6 4.67 87.09 1.32
C LEU A 6 4.35 85.92 0.36
N ILE A 7 4.52 86.21 -0.94
CA ILE A 7 5.33 85.44 -1.89
C ILE A 7 4.69 84.21 -2.55
N ALA A 8 4.14 84.49 -3.73
CA ALA A 8 4.32 83.66 -4.92
C ALA A 8 5.82 83.56 -5.28
N ALA A 9 6.23 82.37 -5.74
CA ALA A 9 7.43 82.04 -6.53
C ALA A 9 8.30 80.95 -5.91
N VAL A 10 8.01 79.68 -6.24
CA VAL A 10 9.04 78.69 -6.59
C VAL A 10 8.47 77.78 -7.68
N VAL A 11 8.48 78.28 -8.91
CA VAL A 11 8.60 77.41 -10.10
C VAL A 11 10.10 77.33 -10.39
N LEU A 12 10.53 76.16 -10.84
CA LEU A 12 11.85 75.80 -11.39
C LEU A 12 12.88 75.23 -10.38
N LEU A 13 13.53 74.14 -10.84
CA LEU A 13 14.54 73.28 -10.19
C LEU A 13 13.90 72.11 -9.41
N CYS A 14 13.85 70.85 -9.84
CA CYS A 14 14.75 70.10 -10.72
C CYS A 14 13.97 69.04 -11.51
N VAL A 15 13.88 69.22 -12.83
CA VAL A 15 13.84 68.09 -13.76
C VAL A 15 15.30 67.74 -14.01
N ILE A 16 15.85 66.79 -13.25
CA ILE A 16 17.05 66.05 -13.65
C ILE A 16 16.73 64.57 -13.55
N ALA A 17 16.76 63.97 -14.73
CA ALA A 17 16.55 62.58 -15.09
C ALA A 17 16.94 61.55 -14.02
N ALA A 18 15.97 60.76 -13.58
CA ALA A 18 16.19 59.38 -13.17
C ALA A 18 15.52 58.46 -14.21
N THR A 19 16.07 58.43 -15.42
CA THR A 19 15.90 57.28 -16.31
C THR A 19 16.82 56.18 -15.83
N THR A 20 16.58 55.65 -14.64
CA THR A 20 17.09 54.33 -14.30
C THR A 20 16.18 53.36 -15.02
N GLY A 21 16.65 52.90 -16.19
CA GLY A 21 16.03 51.79 -16.90
C GLY A 21 15.86 50.64 -15.91
N ARG A 22 14.60 50.42 -15.49
CA ARG A 22 14.25 49.25 -14.71
C ARG A 22 14.35 48.09 -15.69
N SER A 23 15.51 47.44 -15.73
CA SER A 23 15.64 46.16 -16.41
C SER A 23 14.55 45.25 -15.84
N GLN A 24 13.60 44.86 -16.68
CA GLN A 24 12.65 43.83 -16.31
C GLN A 24 13.47 42.62 -15.88
N PRO A 25 13.12 41.94 -14.76
CA PRO A 25 13.76 40.68 -14.43
C PRO A 25 13.52 39.76 -15.63
N HIS A 26 14.60 39.40 -16.33
CA HIS A 26 14.55 38.38 -17.37
C HIS A 26 14.06 37.10 -16.72
N ILE A 27 12.81 36.73 -16.98
CA ILE A 27 12.26 35.42 -16.62
C ILE A 27 13.03 34.42 -17.49
N PRO A 28 13.84 33.51 -16.90
CA PRO A 28 14.51 32.49 -17.70
C PRO A 28 13.43 31.66 -18.41
N SER A 29 13.52 31.54 -19.73
CA SER A 29 12.56 30.79 -20.56
C SER A 29 12.59 29.27 -20.35
N GLN A 30 13.30 28.80 -19.31
CA GLN A 30 13.55 27.39 -19.06
C GLN A 30 13.35 27.08 -17.58
N TRP A 31 12.10 27.17 -17.11
CA TRP A 31 11.72 26.32 -15.99
C TRP A 31 11.85 24.87 -16.45
N PRO A 32 12.58 23.98 -15.75
CA PRO A 32 12.61 22.58 -16.11
C PRO A 32 11.16 22.10 -16.14
N THR A 33 10.70 21.63 -17.31
CA THR A 33 9.37 21.04 -17.46
C THR A 33 9.11 20.10 -16.28
N PRO A 34 7.98 20.22 -15.55
CA PRO A 34 7.72 19.34 -14.42
C PRO A 34 7.93 17.91 -14.88
N ARG A 35 8.88 17.20 -14.28
CA ARG A 35 9.04 15.76 -14.55
C ARG A 35 7.64 15.15 -14.37
N PRO A 36 7.13 14.41 -15.36
CA PRO A 36 5.80 13.87 -15.25
C PRO A 36 5.71 13.06 -13.95
N PRO A 37 4.58 13.16 -13.21
CA PRO A 37 4.49 12.62 -11.87
C PRO A 37 4.84 11.13 -11.92
N ARG A 38 5.72 10.71 -11.01
CA ARG A 38 6.05 9.30 -10.92
C ARG A 38 4.77 8.54 -10.57
N PRO A 39 4.54 7.41 -11.23
CA PRO A 39 3.35 6.64 -10.96
C PRO A 39 3.35 6.12 -9.52
N PHE A 40 2.18 6.15 -8.90
CA PHE A 40 2.00 5.80 -7.49
C PHE A 40 0.92 4.73 -7.33
N CYS A 41 0.96 4.07 -6.17
CA CYS A 41 -0.06 3.10 -5.79
C CYS A 41 -1.18 3.79 -5.03
N TYR A 42 -2.41 3.57 -5.49
CA TYR A 42 -3.61 3.98 -4.79
C TYR A 42 -4.32 2.77 -4.20
N CYS A 43 -4.80 2.95 -2.97
CA CYS A 43 -5.59 1.98 -2.24
C CYS A 43 -6.80 2.68 -1.62
N ARG A 44 -7.85 1.91 -1.33
CA ARG A 44 -9.02 2.44 -0.61
C ARG A 44 -8.59 2.97 0.77
N PRO A 45 -9.33 3.94 1.35
CA PRO A 45 -9.06 4.46 2.69
C PRO A 45 -8.86 3.34 3.72
N GLY A 46 -7.86 3.51 4.59
CA GLY A 46 -7.50 2.53 5.62
C GLY A 46 -6.69 1.32 5.12
N PHE A 47 -6.36 1.23 3.83
CA PHE A 47 -5.38 0.27 3.32
C PHE A 47 -4.00 0.93 3.15
N THR A 48 -2.96 0.23 3.56
CA THR A 48 -1.57 0.55 3.20
C THR A 48 -1.21 -0.16 1.90
N TRP A 49 -0.23 0.35 1.16
CA TRP A 49 0.16 -0.20 -0.14
C TRP A 49 1.60 -0.70 -0.15
N ARG A 50 1.85 -1.68 -1.02
CA ARG A 50 3.19 -2.13 -1.39
C ARG A 50 3.31 -2.23 -2.90
N ARG A 51 4.39 -1.66 -3.43
CA ARG A 51 4.79 -1.87 -4.83
C ARG A 51 5.63 -3.13 -4.93
N LEU A 52 5.21 -4.09 -5.76
CA LEU A 52 5.99 -5.30 -5.99
C LEU A 52 7.13 -5.02 -6.99
N PRO A 53 8.36 -5.51 -6.77
CA PRO A 53 9.49 -5.23 -7.67
C PRO A 53 9.32 -5.82 -9.07
N ARG A 54 8.65 -6.98 -9.15
CA ARG A 54 8.58 -7.82 -10.34
C ARG A 54 7.27 -7.65 -11.12
N TRP A 55 6.28 -6.99 -10.51
CA TRP A 55 4.95 -6.84 -11.08
C TRP A 55 4.48 -5.40 -10.96
N PRO A 56 3.77 -4.87 -11.96
CA PRO A 56 3.27 -3.52 -11.94
C PRO A 56 1.92 -3.43 -11.21
N TYR A 57 1.70 -4.32 -10.25
CA TYR A 57 0.50 -4.37 -9.45
C TYR A 57 0.77 -3.70 -8.12
N CYS A 58 -0.13 -2.80 -7.76
CA CYS A 58 -0.22 -2.28 -6.42
C CYS A 58 -0.95 -3.31 -5.56
N GLN A 59 -0.35 -3.71 -4.46
CA GLN A 59 -1.00 -4.57 -3.50
C GLN A 59 -1.37 -3.73 -2.27
N CYS A 60 -2.62 -3.84 -1.83
CA CYS A 60 -3.17 -3.12 -0.70
C CYS A 60 -3.41 -4.08 0.44
N TYR A 61 -3.08 -3.66 1.65
CA TYR A 61 -3.26 -4.44 2.87
C TYR A 61 -3.99 -3.61 3.93
N LYS A 62 -4.89 -4.21 4.68
CA LYS A 62 -5.56 -3.59 5.82
C LYS A 62 -5.28 -4.43 7.05
N PHE A 63 -4.62 -3.82 8.03
CA PHE A 63 -4.34 -4.42 9.34
C PHE A 63 -5.51 -4.08 10.25
N VAL A 64 -6.38 -5.04 10.51
CA VAL A 64 -7.58 -4.83 11.31
C VAL A 64 -7.25 -5.08 12.78
N ARG A 65 -7.70 -4.16 13.64
CA ARG A 65 -7.43 -4.18 15.09
C ARG A 65 -8.58 -4.76 15.91
N ASP A 66 -9.64 -5.21 15.26
CA ASP A 66 -10.71 -5.92 15.92
C ASP A 66 -10.31 -7.39 16.09
N LEU A 67 -10.71 -8.00 17.19
CA LEU A 67 -10.47 -9.41 17.44
C LEU A 67 -11.62 -10.22 16.83
N ALA A 68 -11.28 -11.24 16.04
CA ALA A 68 -12.23 -12.08 15.33
C ALA A 68 -11.74 -13.53 15.24
N SER A 69 -12.67 -14.46 15.11
CA SER A 69 -12.39 -15.82 14.63
C SER A 69 -11.93 -15.78 13.18
N TRP A 70 -11.33 -16.87 12.71
CA TRP A 70 -10.84 -16.95 11.33
C TRP A 70 -11.98 -16.77 10.32
N ALA A 71 -13.16 -17.35 10.58
CA ALA A 71 -14.33 -17.23 9.71
C ALA A 71 -14.88 -15.80 9.67
N GLU A 72 -15.00 -15.13 10.82
CA GLU A 72 -15.42 -13.72 10.89
C GLU A 72 -14.43 -12.80 10.16
N ALA A 73 -13.12 -13.03 10.33
CA ALA A 73 -12.08 -12.29 9.62
C ALA A 73 -12.18 -12.46 8.10
N LYS A 74 -12.43 -13.69 7.63
CA LYS A 74 -12.68 -13.99 6.21
C LYS A 74 -13.86 -13.19 5.66
N VAL A 75 -14.98 -13.21 6.38
CA VAL A 75 -16.20 -12.48 6.00
C VAL A 75 -15.92 -10.97 5.94
N TYR A 76 -15.26 -10.40 6.96
CA TYR A 76 -14.92 -8.98 6.97
C TYR A 76 -14.06 -8.58 5.77
N CYS A 77 -13.01 -9.34 5.46
CA CYS A 77 -12.18 -9.05 4.30
C CYS A 77 -13.01 -9.10 3.01
N GLY A 78 -13.95 -10.04 2.88
CA GLY A 78 -14.91 -10.12 1.78
C GLY A 78 -15.77 -8.86 1.65
N VAL A 79 -16.35 -8.37 2.76
CA VAL A 79 -17.12 -7.11 2.80
C VAL A 79 -16.29 -5.92 2.31
N MET A 80 -15.00 -5.89 2.67
CA MET A 80 -14.05 -4.87 2.21
C MET A 80 -13.60 -5.03 0.74
N ARG A 81 -14.23 -5.96 -0.01
CA ARG A 81 -13.85 -6.37 -1.38
C ARG A 81 -12.36 -6.75 -1.45
N ALA A 82 -11.93 -7.51 -0.45
CA ALA A 82 -10.58 -8.04 -0.24
C ALA A 82 -10.68 -9.54 0.10
N HIS A 83 -9.54 -10.19 0.31
CA HIS A 83 -9.45 -11.53 0.90
C HIS A 83 -8.47 -11.49 2.07
N MET A 84 -8.39 -12.54 2.88
CA MET A 84 -7.34 -12.62 3.91
C MET A 84 -5.96 -12.74 3.26
N MET A 85 -4.95 -12.12 3.88
CA MET A 85 -3.61 -11.97 3.30
C MET A 85 -2.92 -13.32 3.05
N GLU A 86 -2.22 -13.39 1.92
CA GLU A 86 -1.41 -14.55 1.54
C GLU A 86 0.09 -14.21 1.56
N VAL A 87 0.87 -15.01 2.28
CA VAL A 87 2.31 -14.80 2.43
C VAL A 87 3.06 -15.86 1.61
N ARG A 88 3.22 -15.60 0.32
CA ARG A 88 3.75 -16.59 -0.63
C ARG A 88 5.27 -16.60 -0.79
N THR A 89 5.96 -15.55 -0.35
CA THR A 89 7.41 -15.38 -0.57
C THR A 89 8.10 -14.84 0.67
N SER A 90 9.39 -15.12 0.80
CA SER A 90 10.23 -14.59 1.88
C SER A 90 10.25 -13.05 1.87
N ALA A 91 10.27 -12.43 0.68
CA ALA A 91 10.14 -10.99 0.55
C ALA A 91 8.79 -10.46 1.10
N THR A 92 7.71 -11.23 0.96
CA THR A 92 6.41 -10.86 1.52
C THR A 92 6.40 -10.98 3.04
N LEU A 93 6.97 -12.05 3.58
CA LEU A 93 7.12 -12.27 5.02
C LEU A 93 7.99 -11.20 5.67
N PHE A 94 9.11 -10.84 5.05
CA PHE A 94 10.01 -9.80 5.54
C PHE A 94 9.31 -8.43 5.59
N TRP A 95 8.61 -8.06 4.53
CA TRP A 95 7.83 -6.82 4.51
C TRP A 95 6.74 -6.83 5.58
N LEU A 96 5.99 -7.93 5.70
CA LEU A 96 4.94 -8.08 6.73
C LEU A 96 5.53 -7.93 8.13
N THR A 97 6.68 -8.56 8.39
CA THR A 97 7.42 -8.43 9.65
C THR A 97 7.71 -6.97 9.99
N GLY A 98 8.23 -6.19 9.03
CA GLY A 98 8.47 -4.75 9.22
C GLY A 98 7.18 -3.97 9.55
N GLN A 99 6.08 -4.29 8.86
CA GLN A 99 4.78 -3.65 9.12
C GLN A 99 4.21 -3.99 10.50
N LEU A 100 4.36 -5.23 10.95
CA LEU A 100 3.88 -5.67 12.27
C LEU A 100 4.72 -5.05 13.39
N ASN A 101 6.05 -5.06 13.25
CA ASN A 101 6.96 -4.40 14.20
C ASN A 101 6.67 -2.90 14.35
N ALA A 102 6.45 -2.18 13.23
CA ALA A 102 6.12 -0.76 13.26
C ALA A 102 4.76 -0.46 13.92
N ARG A 103 3.88 -1.46 14.02
CA ARG A 103 2.54 -1.33 14.63
C ARG A 103 2.51 -1.82 16.07
N GLU A 104 3.45 -2.67 16.48
CA GLU A 104 3.54 -3.26 17.83
C GLU A 104 3.58 -2.17 18.92
N SER A 105 4.32 -1.08 18.68
CA SER A 105 4.41 0.07 19.61
C SER A 105 3.11 0.84 19.82
N THR A 106 2.09 0.62 19.00
CA THR A 106 0.79 1.31 19.08
C THR A 106 -0.29 0.50 19.79
N PHE A 107 -0.01 -0.75 20.17
CA PHE A 107 -0.93 -1.54 20.98
C PHE A 107 -0.85 -1.10 22.44
N ARG A 108 -1.77 -0.23 22.85
CA ARG A 108 -2.01 0.14 24.27
C ARG A 108 -2.77 -0.94 25.06
N HIS A 109 -3.14 -2.05 24.41
CA HIS A 109 -3.78 -3.16 25.10
C HIS A 109 -2.73 -4.00 25.83
N HIS A 110 -2.49 -3.66 27.10
CA HIS A 110 -1.64 -4.40 28.04
C HIS A 110 -2.08 -5.85 28.31
N LEU A 111 -3.16 -6.33 27.67
CA LEU A 111 -3.74 -7.66 27.91
C LEU A 111 -3.18 -8.77 27.02
N LEU A 112 -2.51 -8.43 25.91
CA LEU A 112 -1.85 -9.41 25.05
C LEU A 112 -0.37 -9.02 24.92
N GLU A 113 0.51 -9.71 25.65
CA GLU A 113 1.95 -9.46 25.62
C GLU A 113 2.53 -9.54 24.19
N LYS A 114 1.86 -10.24 23.27
CA LYS A 114 2.29 -10.45 21.87
C LYS A 114 1.07 -10.56 20.94
N PRO A 115 0.83 -9.60 20.03
CA PRO A 115 -0.32 -9.66 19.13
C PRO A 115 -0.16 -10.78 18.09
N GLU A 116 -1.24 -11.52 17.85
CA GLU A 116 -1.32 -12.59 16.85
C GLU A 116 -2.31 -12.20 15.75
N TYR A 117 -2.06 -12.66 14.52
CA TYR A 117 -2.83 -12.25 13.36
C TYR A 117 -3.26 -13.44 12.51
N TRP A 118 -4.54 -13.55 12.18
CA TRP A 118 -5.04 -14.47 11.16
C TRP A 118 -4.53 -14.09 9.77
N LEU A 119 -4.17 -15.11 9.00
CA LEU A 119 -3.85 -15.06 7.58
C LEU A 119 -4.78 -16.00 6.80
N GLY A 120 -4.73 -15.93 5.47
CA GLY A 120 -5.69 -16.60 4.59
C GLY A 120 -5.55 -18.11 4.43
N ALA A 121 -4.81 -18.81 5.28
CA ALA A 121 -4.54 -20.24 5.09
C ALA A 121 -5.26 -21.13 6.10
N THR A 122 -5.61 -22.33 5.64
CA THR A 122 -6.28 -23.37 6.41
C THR A 122 -5.99 -24.73 5.77
N ASP A 123 -6.11 -25.79 6.56
CA ASP A 123 -6.12 -27.19 6.14
C ASP A 123 -7.42 -27.92 6.53
N LEU A 124 -8.49 -27.19 6.87
CA LEU A 124 -9.84 -27.72 7.17
C LEU A 124 -10.36 -28.74 6.14
N THR A 125 -9.93 -28.63 4.87
CA THR A 125 -10.34 -29.55 3.80
C THR A 125 -9.61 -30.90 3.89
N SER A 126 -8.35 -30.90 4.34
CA SER A 126 -7.50 -32.09 4.44
C SER A 126 -6.36 -31.78 5.40
N GLU A 127 -6.44 -32.36 6.60
CA GLU A 127 -5.43 -32.27 7.65
C GLU A 127 -3.99 -32.43 7.11
N GLY A 128 -3.10 -31.52 7.49
CA GLY A 128 -1.71 -31.49 7.05
C GLY A 128 -1.48 -30.92 5.64
N GLN A 129 -2.54 -30.63 4.87
CA GLN A 129 -2.44 -30.00 3.55
C GLN A 129 -2.82 -28.52 3.57
N TRP A 130 -1.90 -27.70 4.07
CA TRP A 130 -2.09 -26.26 4.20
C TRP A 130 -2.17 -25.54 2.85
N ARG A 131 -3.31 -24.86 2.64
CA ARG A 131 -3.58 -24.09 1.43
C ARG A 131 -4.07 -22.69 1.75
N TRP A 132 -3.68 -21.74 0.91
CA TRP A 132 -4.29 -20.42 0.90
C TRP A 132 -5.73 -20.53 0.40
N ASP A 133 -6.70 -20.19 1.25
CA ASP A 133 -8.13 -20.17 0.92
C ASP A 133 -8.46 -19.33 -0.33
N PRO A 134 -7.89 -18.12 -0.53
CA PRO A 134 -8.27 -17.28 -1.66
C PRO A 134 -7.81 -17.83 -3.02
N SER A 135 -6.63 -18.47 -3.08
CA SER A 135 -6.06 -18.91 -4.35
C SER A 135 -5.90 -20.42 -4.51
N ASN A 136 -6.20 -21.20 -3.48
CA ASN A 136 -6.00 -22.63 -3.42
C ASN A 136 -4.54 -23.07 -3.71
N THR A 137 -3.54 -22.27 -3.31
CA THR A 137 -2.11 -22.62 -3.51
C THR A 137 -1.48 -23.12 -2.21
N VAL A 138 -0.44 -23.94 -2.32
CA VAL A 138 0.27 -24.51 -1.17
C VAL A 138 0.93 -23.42 -0.34
N VAL A 139 0.85 -23.55 0.97
CA VAL A 139 1.50 -22.64 1.93
C VAL A 139 3.01 -22.93 1.99
N PRO A 140 3.88 -21.91 1.86
CA PRO A 140 5.33 -22.10 2.01
C PRO A 140 5.73 -22.37 3.47
N GLY A 141 6.85 -23.05 3.68
CA GLY A 141 7.37 -23.43 5.00
C GLY A 141 7.95 -22.27 5.83
N PHE A 142 7.12 -21.31 6.23
CA PHE A 142 7.48 -20.24 7.17
C PHE A 142 6.98 -20.48 8.60
N TRP A 143 6.66 -21.73 8.91
CA TRP A 143 6.26 -22.22 10.22
C TRP A 143 7.27 -21.90 11.32
N MET A 144 6.76 -21.81 12.54
CA MET A 144 7.57 -21.63 13.73
C MET A 144 8.48 -22.86 13.91
N PRO A 145 9.79 -22.68 14.08
CA PRO A 145 10.67 -23.80 14.40
C PRO A 145 10.24 -24.42 15.73
N GLY A 146 10.32 -25.75 15.84
CA GLY A 146 9.94 -26.48 17.05
C GLY A 146 8.67 -27.34 16.92
N GLY A 147 8.18 -27.59 15.70
CA GLY A 147 7.15 -28.61 15.45
C GLY A 147 5.85 -28.10 14.85
N GLN A 148 5.78 -26.84 14.41
CA GLN A 148 4.57 -26.26 13.83
C GLN A 148 4.42 -26.57 12.33
N PRO A 149 3.19 -26.73 11.80
CA PRO A 149 1.93 -26.80 12.54
C PRO A 149 1.87 -28.05 13.42
N ASP A 150 1.36 -27.94 14.64
CA ASP A 150 1.41 -29.03 15.64
C ASP A 150 0.05 -29.70 15.90
N ASN A 151 -1.02 -29.16 15.31
CA ASN A 151 -2.39 -29.62 15.46
C ASN A 151 -2.73 -29.97 16.92
N TYR A 152 -2.47 -29.03 17.83
CA TYR A 152 -2.67 -29.25 19.26
C TYR A 152 -4.12 -29.70 19.54
N LEU A 153 -4.24 -30.86 20.21
CA LEU A 153 -5.51 -31.53 20.52
C LEU A 153 -6.37 -31.93 19.30
N GLY A 154 -5.82 -31.86 18.08
CA GLY A 154 -6.43 -32.39 16.86
C GLY A 154 -7.48 -31.49 16.19
N TYR A 155 -7.54 -30.20 16.54
CA TYR A 155 -8.54 -29.27 16.00
C TYR A 155 -7.98 -27.92 15.51
N GLN A 156 -6.66 -27.76 15.41
CA GLN A 156 -6.08 -26.50 14.94
C GLN A 156 -5.94 -26.52 13.41
N ASN A 157 -6.79 -25.75 12.73
CA ASN A 157 -6.89 -25.81 11.27
C ASN A 157 -6.76 -24.44 10.59
N CYS A 158 -6.41 -23.39 11.35
CA CYS A 158 -6.37 -22.02 10.86
C CYS A 158 -4.99 -21.39 11.07
N LEU A 159 -4.44 -20.79 10.01
CA LEU A 159 -3.08 -20.26 10.03
C LEU A 159 -3.08 -18.86 10.64
N ALA A 160 -2.28 -18.69 11.69
CA ALA A 160 -1.95 -17.40 12.26
C ALA A 160 -0.44 -17.11 12.13
N ILE A 161 -0.08 -15.84 12.35
CA ILE A 161 1.30 -15.38 12.43
C ILE A 161 1.51 -14.61 13.73
N LYS A 162 2.63 -14.87 14.41
CA LYS A 162 3.04 -14.16 15.62
C LYS A 162 4.54 -13.95 15.71
N ARG A 163 4.95 -13.01 16.57
CA ARG A 163 6.36 -12.76 16.86
C ARG A 163 6.97 -14.01 17.51
N ARG A 164 8.11 -14.46 16.99
CA ARG A 164 8.85 -15.59 17.57
C ARG A 164 9.26 -15.23 19.00
N PRO A 165 8.94 -16.07 19.99
CA PRO A 165 9.44 -15.89 21.34
C PRO A 165 10.97 -15.95 21.37
N TRP A 166 11.60 -15.10 22.17
CA TRP A 166 13.03 -15.18 22.55
C TRP A 166 14.07 -15.06 21.42
N VAL A 167 13.66 -14.87 20.16
CA VAL A 167 14.57 -14.74 19.00
C VAL A 167 14.15 -13.57 18.10
N GLY A 168 14.53 -12.36 18.55
CA GLY A 168 14.43 -11.12 17.78
C GLY A 168 13.01 -10.72 17.37
N ILE A 169 12.92 -9.85 16.36
CA ILE A 169 11.69 -9.25 15.84
C ILE A 169 11.12 -10.01 14.63
N THR A 170 11.30 -11.34 14.60
CA THR A 170 10.89 -12.18 13.48
C THR A 170 9.49 -12.76 13.71
N TYR A 171 8.70 -12.88 12.64
CA TYR A 171 7.34 -13.44 12.68
C TYR A 171 7.29 -14.78 11.95
N ARG A 172 6.54 -15.74 12.50
CA ARG A 172 6.43 -17.11 11.98
C ARG A 172 4.99 -17.61 12.02
N PHE A 173 4.66 -18.53 11.11
CA PHE A 173 3.35 -19.16 11.07
C PHE A 173 3.18 -20.16 12.21
N PHE A 174 1.96 -20.29 12.67
CA PHE A 174 1.53 -21.35 13.56
C PHE A 174 0.07 -21.66 13.25
N ASP A 175 -0.36 -22.88 13.50
CA ASP A 175 -1.77 -23.25 13.46
C ASP A 175 -2.44 -22.99 14.80
N ASP A 176 -3.72 -22.66 14.75
CA ASP A 176 -4.52 -22.54 15.96
C ASP A 176 -5.98 -22.88 15.69
N ASP A 177 -6.73 -23.01 16.79
CA ASP A 177 -8.16 -23.19 16.76
C ASP A 177 -8.81 -21.98 16.08
N CYS A 178 -9.55 -22.27 15.01
CA CYS A 178 -10.22 -21.28 14.18
C CYS A 178 -11.19 -20.37 14.96
N TYR A 179 -11.68 -20.80 16.12
CA TYR A 179 -12.57 -20.02 16.98
C TYR A 179 -11.85 -18.98 17.84
N GLN A 180 -10.52 -19.07 17.96
CA GLN A 180 -9.72 -18.10 18.71
C GLN A 180 -9.88 -16.69 18.14
N LYS A 181 -9.90 -15.70 19.02
CA LYS A 181 -10.07 -14.29 18.64
C LYS A 181 -8.71 -13.64 18.46
N LYS A 182 -8.35 -13.31 17.22
CA LYS A 182 -7.07 -12.68 16.85
C LYS A 182 -7.30 -11.46 15.97
N PHE A 183 -6.29 -10.61 15.86
CA PHE A 183 -6.27 -9.59 14.81
C PHE A 183 -6.18 -10.25 13.44
N TYR A 184 -6.36 -9.51 12.36
CA TYR A 184 -6.33 -10.12 11.02
C TYR A 184 -5.95 -9.12 9.94
N ILE A 185 -5.47 -9.65 8.82
CA ILE A 185 -4.93 -8.84 7.73
C ILE A 185 -5.66 -9.17 6.44
N CYS A 186 -6.30 -8.15 5.86
CA CYS A 186 -6.90 -8.25 4.54
C CYS A 186 -5.93 -7.81 3.47
N GLU A 187 -6.05 -8.40 2.29
CA GLU A 187 -5.26 -8.14 1.10
C GLU A 187 -6.17 -7.94 -0.13
N ARG A 188 -5.80 -7.00 -1.00
CA ARG A 188 -6.46 -6.81 -2.30
C ARG A 188 -5.53 -6.15 -3.31
N ARG A 189 -5.87 -6.30 -4.59
CA ARG A 189 -5.28 -5.47 -5.64
C ARG A 189 -5.71 -4.01 -5.47
N GLY A 190 -4.73 -3.13 -5.58
CA GLY A 190 -4.89 -1.68 -5.67
C GLY A 190 -4.90 -1.19 -7.11
N TRP A 191 -4.76 0.11 -7.25
CA TRP A 191 -4.69 0.80 -8.53
C TRP A 191 -3.30 1.40 -8.72
N TYR A 192 -2.83 1.32 -9.95
CA TYR A 192 -1.66 2.04 -10.40
C TYR A 192 -2.12 3.34 -11.04
N CYS A 193 -1.67 4.48 -10.50
CA CYS A 193 -2.14 5.80 -10.93
C CYS A 193 -1.01 6.65 -11.51
N TRP A 194 -1.36 7.43 -12.54
CA TRP A 194 -0.52 8.43 -13.17
C TRP A 194 -1.34 9.72 -13.33
N GLY A 195 -1.05 10.74 -12.52
CA GLY A 195 -1.94 11.89 -12.37
C GLY A 195 -3.31 11.46 -11.83
N GLN A 196 -4.39 11.98 -12.42
CA GLN A 196 -5.78 11.65 -12.05
C GLN A 196 -6.31 10.34 -12.68
N GLN A 197 -5.48 9.61 -13.43
CA GLN A 197 -5.89 8.38 -14.11
C GLN A 197 -5.33 7.15 -13.39
N CYS A 198 -6.16 6.12 -13.21
CA CYS A 198 -5.84 4.92 -12.44
C CYS A 198 -6.25 3.63 -13.17
N TRP A 199 -5.42 2.60 -13.06
CA TRP A 199 -5.66 1.29 -13.71
C TRP A 199 -5.44 0.14 -12.73
N ARG A 200 -6.31 -0.89 -12.84
CA ARG A 200 -6.17 -2.14 -12.09
C ARG A 200 -5.10 -3.08 -12.66
N ARG A 201 -4.79 -2.93 -13.96
CA ARG A 201 -3.73 -3.68 -14.64
C ARG A 201 -2.89 -2.73 -15.45
N TYR A 202 -1.57 -2.84 -15.28
CA TYR A 202 -0.59 -2.06 -16.03
C TYR A 202 -0.64 -2.31 -17.54
N SER A 203 -1.02 -3.52 -17.97
CA SER A 203 -1.16 -3.84 -19.40
C SER A 203 -2.21 -3.01 -20.13
N ARG A 204 -3.06 -2.28 -19.40
CA ARG A 204 -4.06 -1.36 -19.94
C ARG A 204 -3.61 0.10 -19.93
N LEU A 205 -2.39 0.39 -19.50
CA LEU A 205 -1.82 1.71 -19.64
C LEU A 205 -1.58 2.02 -21.12
N PRO A 206 -1.84 3.25 -21.58
CA PRO A 206 -1.34 3.74 -22.85
C PRO A 206 0.18 3.49 -22.95
N LYS A 207 0.64 2.90 -24.07
CA LYS A 207 2.07 2.60 -24.29
C LYS A 207 2.95 3.86 -24.18
N THR A 208 2.38 5.02 -24.48
CA THR A 208 3.00 6.35 -24.34
C THR A 208 3.31 6.74 -22.89
N LEU A 209 2.60 6.18 -21.91
CA LEU A 209 2.81 6.41 -20.47
C LEU A 209 3.73 5.38 -19.82
N ILE A 210 4.25 4.40 -20.58
CA ILE A 210 5.12 3.33 -20.08
C ILE A 210 6.58 3.68 -20.40
N PRO A 211 7.43 4.00 -19.40
CA PRO A 211 8.85 4.21 -19.65
C PRO A 211 9.50 2.96 -20.27
N SER A 212 10.36 3.14 -21.27
CA SER A 212 10.99 2.05 -22.04
C SER A 212 11.69 1.00 -21.17
N ARG A 213 12.36 1.42 -20.09
CA ARG A 213 12.97 0.52 -19.10
C ARG A 213 11.94 -0.36 -18.38
N VAL A 214 10.77 0.18 -18.05
CA VAL A 214 9.68 -0.57 -17.40
C VAL A 214 9.06 -1.56 -18.38
N ALA A 215 8.82 -1.15 -19.63
CA ALA A 215 8.34 -2.06 -20.68
C ALA A 215 9.22 -3.31 -20.84
N LYS A 216 10.55 -3.14 -20.77
CA LYS A 216 11.53 -4.24 -20.89
C LYS A 216 11.46 -5.21 -19.70
N VAL A 217 11.36 -4.71 -18.47
CA VAL A 217 11.18 -5.56 -17.27
C VAL A 217 9.85 -6.30 -17.31
N MET A 218 8.78 -5.67 -17.81
CA MET A 218 7.45 -6.27 -17.90
C MET A 218 7.37 -7.41 -18.92
N LYS A 219 8.02 -7.28 -20.08
CA LYS A 219 8.13 -8.38 -21.05
C LYS A 219 8.82 -9.61 -20.44
N ALA A 220 9.80 -9.39 -19.56
CA ALA A 220 10.52 -10.46 -18.89
C ALA A 220 9.77 -11.07 -17.67
N ALA A 221 8.76 -10.37 -17.14
CA ALA A 221 8.03 -10.78 -15.94
C ALA A 221 6.60 -11.27 -16.21
N ALA A 222 6.12 -11.19 -17.46
CA ALA A 222 4.80 -11.70 -17.83
C ALA A 222 4.70 -13.20 -17.54
N PRO A 223 3.57 -13.69 -16.99
CA PRO A 223 3.40 -15.11 -16.77
C PRO A 223 3.23 -15.80 -18.14
N PRO A 224 3.57 -17.08 -18.27
CA PRO A 224 3.27 -17.83 -19.49
C PRO A 224 1.76 -17.76 -19.80
N ALA A 225 1.42 -17.71 -21.09
CA ALA A 225 0.07 -17.41 -21.59
C ALA A 225 -1.05 -18.40 -21.16
N THR A 226 -0.71 -19.43 -20.38
CA THR A 226 -1.61 -20.53 -19.97
C THR A 226 -2.37 -20.26 -18.66
N ALA A 227 -2.09 -19.18 -17.93
CA ALA A 227 -2.84 -18.83 -16.71
C ALA A 227 -4.20 -18.19 -17.06
N LYS A 228 -5.25 -19.01 -17.15
CA LYS A 228 -6.64 -18.57 -17.33
C LYS A 228 -7.04 -17.64 -16.17
N PRO A 229 -7.57 -16.43 -16.42
CA PRO A 229 -7.97 -15.53 -15.35
C PRO A 229 -9.17 -16.10 -14.61
N THR A 230 -9.02 -16.33 -13.30
CA THR A 230 -10.15 -16.60 -12.41
C THR A 230 -11.08 -15.39 -12.35
N SER A 231 -12.37 -15.69 -12.28
CA SER A 231 -13.51 -14.88 -12.66
C SER A 231 -13.73 -13.59 -11.86
N HIS A 232 -14.19 -12.57 -12.61
CA HIS A 232 -15.16 -11.53 -12.22
C HIS A 232 -14.76 -10.48 -11.17
N SER A 233 -14.19 -9.38 -11.66
CA SER A 233 -14.49 -8.05 -11.13
C SER A 233 -14.72 -7.13 -12.33
N PRO A 234 -15.86 -6.42 -12.44
CA PRO A 234 -16.16 -5.63 -13.62
C PRO A 234 -15.11 -4.52 -13.81
N ASP A 235 -14.75 -4.35 -15.07
CA ASP A 235 -13.70 -3.46 -15.55
C ASP A 235 -14.14 -1.99 -15.48
N GLU A 236 -14.17 -1.43 -14.28
CA GLU A 236 -14.53 -0.03 -14.08
C GLU A 236 -13.28 0.87 -14.15
N LYS A 237 -13.19 1.68 -15.21
CA LYS A 237 -12.34 2.88 -15.22
C LYS A 237 -12.97 3.86 -14.24
N VAL A 238 -12.36 4.04 -13.07
CA VAL A 238 -12.79 5.09 -12.14
C VAL A 238 -12.04 6.37 -12.53
N LYS A 239 -12.76 7.36 -13.08
CA LYS A 239 -12.31 8.75 -13.05
C LYS A 239 -12.62 9.25 -11.65
N PHE A 240 -11.60 9.71 -10.93
CA PHE A 240 -11.83 10.50 -9.73
C PHE A 240 -12.15 11.91 -10.20
N GLU A 241 -13.40 12.33 -10.04
CA GLU A 241 -13.74 13.75 -10.03
C GLU A 241 -13.35 14.29 -8.64
N ASP A 242 -12.70 15.44 -8.65
CA ASP A 242 -12.09 16.06 -7.48
C ASP A 242 -13.15 16.31 -6.40
N ALA A 243 -12.84 15.92 -5.16
CA ALA A 243 -13.56 16.28 -3.94
C ALA A 243 -12.65 17.16 -3.08
#